data_AF-A0A960IW25-F1
#
_entry.id   AF-A0A960IW25-F1
#
_cell.length_a   1.000
_cell.length_b   1.000
_cell.length_c   1.000
_cell.angle_alpha   90.00
_cell.angle_beta   90.00
_cell.angle_gamma   90.00
#
_symmetry.space_group_name_H-M   'P 1'
#
loop_
_entity.id
_entity.type
_entity.pdbx_description
1 polymer ?
#
loop_
_entity_poly.entity_id
_entity_poly.type
_entity_poly.pdbx_seq_one_letter_code
_entity_poly.pdbx_strand_id
1 'polypeptide(L)'
;MTDCRAAVHAPDHTGEQVNNGTPRLGLGADDLLSTTRAVRKRLDLERPVDPAVIDECLELAAQAPTGSNAQGWHFVVVTDPEKRARLGEFYREGFELFYGDRESAEANLVDEDPDYAATTRKVIDSAAYLAEHMG
;
A
#
# COMPACT_ATOMS: atom_id res chain seq x y z
N MET A 1 17.11 7.43 -38.24
CA MET A 1 18.33 6.65 -37.95
C MET A 1 18.85 7.04 -36.57
N THR A 2 18.23 6.47 -35.53
CA THR A 2 18.89 6.16 -34.25
C THR A 2 18.23 4.89 -33.77
N ASP A 3 18.99 3.82 -33.84
CA ASP A 3 18.62 2.45 -33.52
C ASP A 3 18.45 2.34 -32.00
N CYS A 4 17.24 1.99 -31.53
CA CYS A 4 16.91 1.79 -30.11
C CYS A 4 17.34 0.39 -29.62
N ARG A 5 18.44 -0.14 -30.16
CA ARG A 5 18.99 -1.44 -29.79
C ARG A 5 20.21 -1.29 -28.89
N ALA A 6 19.92 -1.18 -27.60
CA ALA A 6 20.79 -1.67 -26.55
C ALA A 6 19.96 -1.97 -25.30
N ALA A 7 18.98 -2.87 -25.42
CA ALA A 7 18.51 -3.60 -24.26
C ALA A 7 19.67 -4.53 -23.87
N VAL A 8 20.47 -4.10 -22.89
CA VAL A 8 21.47 -4.94 -22.26
C VAL A 8 20.71 -6.13 -21.69
N HIS A 9 20.97 -7.33 -22.22
CA HIS A 9 20.37 -8.56 -21.71
C HIS A 9 20.91 -8.75 -20.29
N ALA A 10 20.10 -8.38 -19.29
CA ALA A 10 20.36 -8.77 -17.92
C ALA A 10 20.34 -10.30 -17.87
N PRO A 11 21.36 -10.95 -17.30
CA PRO A 11 21.38 -12.41 -17.20
C PRO A 11 20.13 -12.88 -16.45
N ASP A 12 19.55 -13.98 -16.93
CA ASP A 12 18.47 -14.68 -16.24
C ASP A 12 18.98 -15.12 -14.86
N HIS A 13 18.57 -14.39 -13.83
CA HIS A 13 18.87 -14.73 -12.45
C HIS A 13 18.04 -15.97 -12.10
N THR A 14 18.56 -17.15 -12.45
CA THR A 14 18.16 -18.41 -11.84
C THR A 14 18.40 -18.24 -10.34
N GLY A 15 17.32 -17.93 -9.62
CA GLY A 15 17.38 -17.33 -8.30
C GLY A 15 17.91 -18.30 -7.26
N GLU A 16 19.22 -18.28 -7.03
CA GLU A 16 19.77 -18.76 -5.78
C GLU A 16 19.32 -17.83 -4.66
N GLN A 17 18.49 -18.38 -3.78
CA GLN A 17 17.74 -17.64 -2.80
C GLN A 17 18.67 -17.30 -1.62
N VAL A 18 19.22 -16.08 -1.60
CA VAL A 18 19.89 -15.58 -0.39
C VAL A 18 18.85 -15.45 0.74
N ASN A 19 19.03 -16.23 1.81
CA ASN A 19 18.16 -16.25 2.98
C ASN A 19 18.64 -15.20 3.99
N ASN A 20 18.05 -14.01 3.95
CA ASN A 20 18.32 -12.93 4.91
C ASN A 20 17.46 -12.99 6.19
N GLY A 21 16.74 -14.10 6.42
CA GLY A 21 15.86 -14.26 7.60
C GLY A 21 14.42 -13.77 7.42
N THR A 22 14.11 -13.05 6.35
CA THR A 22 12.74 -12.65 6.00
C THR A 22 11.96 -13.82 5.38
N PRO A 23 10.76 -14.18 5.90
CA PRO A 23 9.94 -15.25 5.32
C PRO A 23 9.52 -14.91 3.89
N ARG A 24 9.88 -15.77 2.93
CA ARG A 24 9.38 -15.66 1.55
C ARG A 24 8.03 -16.38 1.41
N LEU A 25 7.06 -15.67 0.84
CA LEU A 25 5.68 -16.17 0.69
C LEU A 25 5.48 -17.15 -0.48
N GLY A 26 6.51 -17.39 -1.30
CA GLY A 26 6.44 -18.33 -2.44
C GLY A 26 5.49 -17.89 -3.56
N LEU A 27 5.20 -16.58 -3.66
CA LEU A 27 4.28 -16.01 -4.65
C LEU A 27 5.03 -15.52 -5.89
N GLY A 28 4.47 -15.75 -7.07
CA GLY A 28 4.94 -15.16 -8.32
C GLY A 28 4.49 -13.70 -8.47
N ALA A 29 5.01 -13.01 -9.50
CA ALA A 29 4.63 -11.63 -9.79
C ALA A 29 3.12 -11.50 -10.08
N ASP A 30 2.55 -12.42 -10.87
CA ASP A 30 1.12 -12.42 -11.20
C ASP A 30 0.25 -12.64 -9.97
N ASP A 31 0.65 -13.54 -9.07
CA ASP A 31 -0.06 -13.79 -7.80
C ASP A 31 -0.04 -12.53 -6.93
N LEU A 32 1.13 -11.90 -6.78
CA LEU A 32 1.27 -10.67 -5.98
C LEU A 32 0.38 -9.54 -6.52
N LEU A 33 0.44 -9.28 -7.83
CA LEU A 33 -0.28 -8.17 -8.45
C LEU A 33 -1.79 -8.40 -8.52
N SER A 34 -2.23 -9.65 -8.69
CA SER A 34 -3.67 -9.97 -8.81
C SER A 34 -4.37 -10.11 -7.46
N THR A 35 -3.64 -10.41 -6.38
CA THR A 35 -4.22 -10.69 -5.05
C THR A 35 -4.01 -9.59 -4.01
N THR A 36 -3.05 -8.68 -4.20
CA THR A 36 -2.85 -7.56 -3.27
C THR A 36 -4.12 -6.69 -3.22
N ARG A 37 -4.62 -6.45 -2.00
CA ARG A 37 -5.78 -5.59 -1.71
C ARG A 37 -5.42 -4.60 -0.63
N ALA A 38 -6.12 -3.47 -0.56
CA ALA A 38 -6.04 -2.59 0.59
C ALA A 38 -6.57 -3.30 1.85
N VAL A 39 -5.69 -3.63 2.79
CA VAL A 39 -6.06 -4.26 4.07
C VAL A 39 -6.18 -3.18 5.13
N ARG A 40 -7.36 -3.06 5.74
CA ARG A 40 -7.67 -2.02 6.74
C ARG A 40 -8.18 -2.60 8.05
N LYS A 41 -9.16 -3.51 7.98
CA LYS A 41 -9.79 -4.15 9.16
C LYS A 41 -8.95 -5.24 9.83
N ARG A 42 -8.01 -5.85 9.11
CA ARG A 42 -7.17 -6.96 9.62
C ARG A 42 -5.79 -6.48 10.08
N LEU A 43 -5.57 -5.17 10.14
CA LEU A 43 -4.32 -4.62 10.64
C LEU A 43 -4.30 -4.75 12.17
N ASP A 44 -3.25 -5.36 12.69
CA ASP A 44 -2.89 -5.27 14.10
C ASP A 44 -2.01 -4.02 14.27
N LEU A 45 -2.60 -2.97 14.83
CA LEU A 45 -1.97 -1.65 14.96
C LEU A 45 -1.06 -1.52 16.19
N GLU A 46 -1.12 -2.50 17.10
CA GLU A 46 -0.33 -2.56 18.32
C GLU A 46 0.94 -3.42 18.15
N ARG A 47 0.91 -4.40 17.23
CA ARG A 47 2.07 -5.23 16.93
C ARG A 47 3.23 -4.40 16.38
N PRO A 48 4.40 -4.38 17.05
CA PRO A 48 5.57 -3.70 16.52
C PRO A 48 6.06 -4.38 15.24
N VAL A 49 6.55 -3.57 14.30
CA VAL A 49 7.21 -4.02 13.09
C VAL A 49 8.72 -3.84 13.28
N ASP A 50 9.49 -4.88 13.00
CA ASP A 50 10.96 -4.82 13.04
C ASP A 50 11.45 -3.77 12.02
N PRO A 51 12.29 -2.79 12.41
CA PRO A 51 12.86 -1.82 11.49
C PRO A 51 13.53 -2.44 10.26
N ALA A 52 14.17 -3.61 10.41
CA ALA A 52 14.83 -4.28 9.28
C ALA A 52 13.85 -4.68 8.17
N VAL A 53 12.60 -5.02 8.52
CA VAL A 53 11.55 -5.33 7.55
C VAL A 53 11.12 -4.06 6.80
N ILE A 54 11.09 -2.91 7.48
CA ILE A 54 10.78 -1.62 6.87
C ILE A 54 11.88 -1.24 5.89
N ASP A 55 13.15 -1.37 6.30
CA ASP A 55 14.31 -1.07 5.45
C ASP A 55 14.31 -1.92 4.17
N GLU A 56 14.10 -3.24 4.28
CA GLU A 56 13.98 -4.14 3.12
C GLU A 56 12.85 -3.70 2.17
N CYS A 57 11.70 -3.31 2.72
CA CYS A 57 10.58 -2.82 1.91
C CYS A 57 10.93 -1.51 1.17
N LEU A 58 11.68 -0.61 1.80
CA LEU A 58 12.11 0.65 1.18
C LEU A 58 13.18 0.41 0.10
N GLU A 59 14.11 -0.51 0.33
CA GLU A 59 15.10 -0.93 -0.67
C GLU A 59 14.44 -1.50 -1.94
N LEU A 60 13.41 -2.33 -1.76
CA LEU A 60 12.60 -2.85 -2.85
C LEU A 60 11.80 -1.73 -3.55
N ALA A 61 11.18 -0.82 -2.81
CA ALA A 61 10.43 0.30 -3.37
C ALA A 61 11.32 1.24 -4.22
N ALA A 62 12.57 1.43 -3.81
CA ALA A 62 13.55 2.24 -4.53
C ALA A 62 13.96 1.66 -5.90
N GLN A 63 13.61 0.40 -6.20
CA GLN A 63 13.82 -0.20 -7.53
C GLN A 63 12.85 0.34 -8.59
N ALA A 64 11.82 1.10 -8.20
CA ALA A 64 10.91 1.70 -9.16
C ALA A 64 11.66 2.61 -10.17
N PRO A 65 11.27 2.66 -11.45
CA PRO A 65 11.92 3.54 -12.41
C PRO A 65 11.55 5.01 -12.13
N THR A 66 12.51 5.92 -12.28
CA THR A 66 12.27 7.37 -12.24
C THR A 66 12.86 8.07 -13.45
N GLY A 67 12.19 9.13 -13.91
CA GLY A 67 12.68 9.96 -15.01
C GLY A 67 14.09 10.48 -14.69
N SER A 68 15.02 10.29 -15.63
CA SER A 68 16.42 10.66 -15.47
C SER A 68 17.11 10.07 -14.22
N ASN A 69 16.60 8.96 -13.67
CA ASN A 69 17.07 8.39 -12.41
C ASN A 69 17.05 9.40 -11.24
N ALA A 70 16.08 10.33 -11.23
CA ALA A 70 16.05 11.41 -10.25
C ALA A 70 15.81 10.92 -8.81
N GLN A 71 15.14 9.77 -8.62
CA GLN A 71 14.88 9.16 -7.30
C GLN A 71 14.31 10.18 -6.27
N GLY A 72 13.44 11.07 -6.72
CA GLY A 72 12.95 12.23 -5.94
C GLY A 72 11.95 11.91 -4.82
N TRP A 73 11.92 10.67 -4.34
CA TRP A 73 11.08 10.25 -3.22
C TRP A 73 11.77 10.52 -1.88
N HIS A 74 10.93 10.81 -0.88
CA HIS A 74 11.35 10.87 0.52
C HIS A 74 10.44 9.95 1.32
N PHE A 75 11.04 9.01 2.04
CA PHE A 75 10.32 8.13 2.94
C PHE A 75 10.44 8.67 4.37
N VAL A 76 9.31 8.80 5.06
CA VAL A 76 9.25 9.22 6.47
C VAL A 76 8.60 8.08 7.26
N VAL A 77 9.39 7.42 8.09
CA VAL A 77 8.92 6.34 8.95
C VAL A 77 8.49 6.93 10.30
N VAL A 78 7.23 6.71 10.68
CA VAL A 78 6.66 7.25 11.93
C VAL A 78 6.35 6.11 12.88
N THR A 79 7.20 5.91 13.88
CA THR A 79 7.06 4.87 14.92
C THR A 79 6.57 5.42 16.26
N ASP A 80 6.71 6.72 16.48
CA ASP A 80 6.28 7.40 17.69
C ASP A 80 4.74 7.38 17.82
N PRO A 81 4.17 6.86 18.92
CA PRO A 81 2.73 6.66 19.05
C PRO A 81 1.95 7.97 19.08
N GLU A 82 2.49 9.03 19.69
CA GLU A 82 1.82 10.34 19.73
C GLU A 82 1.75 10.98 18.33
N LYS A 83 2.83 10.86 17.54
CA LYS A 83 2.83 11.32 16.14
C LYS A 83 1.90 10.48 15.28
N ARG A 84 1.82 9.16 15.50
CA ARG A 84 0.86 8.29 14.80
C ARG A 84 -0.58 8.67 15.12
N ALA A 85 -0.90 8.92 16.39
CA ALA A 85 -2.22 9.40 16.82
C ALA A 85 -2.61 10.70 16.11
N ARG A 86 -1.72 11.68 16.06
CA ARG A 86 -1.95 12.95 15.35
C ARG A 86 -2.12 12.77 13.83
N LEU A 87 -1.39 11.84 13.22
CA LEU A 87 -1.60 11.49 11.81
C LEU A 87 -2.96 10.83 11.59
N GLY A 88 -3.42 10.01 12.55
CA GLY A 88 -4.76 9.43 12.56
C GLY A 88 -5.88 10.48 12.57
N GLU A 89 -5.71 11.56 13.34
CA GLU A 89 -6.66 12.69 13.34
C GLU A 89 -6.77 13.35 11.96
N PHE A 90 -5.65 13.65 11.30
CA PHE A 90 -5.66 14.20 9.93
C PHE A 90 -6.23 13.22 8.90
N TYR A 91 -5.96 11.92 9.07
CA TYR A 91 -6.53 10.90 8.20
C TYR A 91 -8.05 10.86 8.31
N ARG A 92 -8.59 10.93 9.53
CA ARG A 92 -10.03 10.98 9.79
C ARG A 92 -10.66 12.24 9.20
N GLU A 93 -10.05 13.41 9.39
CA GLU A 93 -10.50 14.66 8.78
C GLU A 93 -10.57 14.56 7.25
N GLY A 94 -9.54 13.98 6.63
CA GLY A 94 -9.51 13.75 5.18
C GLY A 94 -10.58 12.76 4.71
N PHE A 95 -10.87 11.72 5.50
CA PHE A 95 -11.96 10.79 5.22
C PHE A 95 -13.31 11.51 5.26
N GLU A 96 -13.61 12.26 6.32
CA GLU A 96 -14.85 13.00 6.48
C GLU A 96 -15.05 14.04 5.39
N LEU A 97 -13.98 14.72 4.95
CA LEU A 97 -14.05 15.69 3.86
C LEU A 97 -14.41 15.04 2.51
N PHE A 98 -13.90 13.83 2.24
CA PHE A 98 -14.10 13.16 0.96
C PHE A 98 -15.41 12.36 0.90
N TYR A 99 -15.74 11.67 1.99
CA TYR A 99 -16.86 10.72 2.05
C TYR A 99 -18.08 11.27 2.80
N GLY A 100 -17.92 12.33 3.59
CA GLY A 100 -18.91 12.74 4.59
C GLY A 100 -18.86 11.84 5.83
N ASP A 101 -19.92 11.87 6.63
CA ASP A 101 -20.11 10.83 7.63
C ASP A 101 -20.33 9.46 6.95
N ARG A 102 -20.16 8.38 7.73
CA ARG A 102 -20.27 7.01 7.23
C ARG A 102 -21.61 6.74 6.50
N GLU A 103 -22.70 7.30 7.00
CA GLU A 103 -24.04 7.11 6.45
C GLU A 103 -24.17 7.81 5.09
N SER A 104 -23.65 9.04 4.98
CA SER A 104 -23.57 9.81 3.76
C SER A 104 -22.70 9.15 2.69
N ALA A 105 -21.57 8.57 3.11
CA ALA A 105 -20.66 7.84 2.23
C ALA A 105 -21.32 6.63 1.57
N GLU A 106 -22.11 5.88 2.36
CA GLU A 106 -22.86 4.72 1.87
C GLU A 106 -24.08 5.11 1.03
N ALA A 107 -24.74 6.23 1.35
CA ALA A 107 -25.92 6.73 0.63
C ALA A 107 -25.60 7.30 -0.76
N ASN A 108 -24.40 7.86 -0.96
CA ASN A 108 -23.95 8.41 -2.24
C ASN A 108 -23.53 7.33 -3.27
N LEU A 109 -23.63 6.05 -2.91
CA LEU A 109 -23.41 4.91 -3.81
C LEU A 109 -24.59 4.72 -4.76
N VAL A 110 -24.72 5.64 -5.72
CA VAL A 110 -25.69 5.51 -6.82
C VAL A 110 -24.97 4.86 -8.00
N ASP A 111 -25.00 3.54 -8.07
CA ASP A 111 -24.61 2.79 -9.27
C ASP A 111 -25.71 1.78 -9.61
N GLU A 112 -25.97 1.59 -10.91
CA GLU A 112 -27.01 0.68 -11.41
C GLU A 112 -26.58 -0.79 -11.30
N ASP A 113 -25.27 -1.07 -11.18
CA ASP A 113 -24.72 -2.41 -10.99
C ASP A 113 -24.71 -2.81 -9.49
N PRO A 114 -25.53 -3.80 -9.08
CA PRO A 114 -25.61 -4.24 -7.69
C PRO A 114 -24.28 -4.82 -7.16
N ASP A 115 -23.48 -5.48 -8.01
CA ASP A 115 -22.24 -6.14 -7.61
C ASP A 115 -21.13 -5.11 -7.37
N TYR A 116 -21.09 -4.08 -8.21
CA TYR A 116 -20.23 -2.93 -8.01
C TYR A 116 -20.60 -2.18 -6.73
N ALA A 117 -21.88 -1.88 -6.53
CA ALA A 117 -22.36 -1.20 -5.32
C ALA A 117 -22.02 -1.97 -4.04
N ALA A 118 -22.17 -3.29 -4.05
CA ALA A 118 -21.81 -4.15 -2.92
C ALA A 118 -20.30 -4.15 -2.63
N THR A 119 -19.46 -4.11 -3.66
CA THR A 119 -18.00 -4.04 -3.53
C THR A 119 -17.58 -2.69 -2.97
N THR A 120 -18.10 -1.59 -3.52
CA THR A 120 -17.78 -0.24 -3.07
C THR A 120 -18.22 0.00 -1.63
N ARG A 121 -19.36 -0.54 -1.20
CA ARG A 121 -19.78 -0.50 0.20
C ARG A 121 -18.76 -1.15 1.15
N LYS A 122 -18.20 -2.31 0.79
CA LYS A 122 -17.13 -2.96 1.58
C LYS A 122 -15.86 -2.11 1.63
N VAL A 123 -15.53 -1.43 0.53
CA VAL A 123 -14.36 -0.54 0.46
C VAL A 123 -14.56 0.64 1.42
N ILE A 124 -15.70 1.34 1.35
CA ILE A 124 -16.02 2.47 2.22
C ILE A 124 -16.06 2.04 3.68
N ASP A 125 -16.75 0.95 4.01
CA ASP A 125 -16.80 0.38 5.36
C ASP A 125 -15.40 0.06 5.91
N SER A 126 -14.51 -0.50 5.08
CA SER A 126 -13.12 -0.75 5.49
C SER A 126 -12.31 0.53 5.70
N ALA A 127 -12.58 1.59 4.93
CA ALA A 127 -11.90 2.88 5.04
C ALA A 127 -12.38 3.65 6.28
N ALA A 128 -13.69 3.67 6.53
CA ALA A 128 -14.30 4.23 7.74
C ALA A 128 -13.72 3.57 8.99
N TYR A 129 -13.61 2.23 9.01
CA TYR A 129 -12.98 1.52 10.12
C TYR A 129 -11.55 2.00 10.39
N LEU A 130 -10.72 2.17 9.35
CA LEU A 130 -9.37 2.69 9.55
C LEU A 130 -9.38 4.14 10.06
N ALA A 131 -10.28 4.98 9.56
CA ALA A 131 -10.41 6.37 10.03
C ALA A 131 -10.77 6.47 11.52
N GLU A 132 -11.56 5.51 12.02
CA GLU A 132 -11.94 5.42 13.43
C GLU A 132 -10.82 4.85 14.33
N HIS A 133 -9.91 4.03 13.78
CA HIS A 133 -8.96 3.23 14.57
C HIS A 133 -7.48 3.54 14.30
N MET A 134 -7.16 4.37 13.30
CA MET A 134 -5.78 4.74 13.00
C MET A 134 -5.25 5.70 14.06
N GLY A 135 -4.08 5.36 14.61
CA GLY A 135 -3.32 6.24 15.48
C GLY A 135 -3.34 5.80 16.92
#